data_AF-A0A7X4JNI3-F1
#
_entry.id   AF-A0A7X4JNI3-F1
#
_cell.length_a   1.000
_cell.length_b   1.000
_cell.length_c   1.000
_cell.angle_alpha   90.00
_cell.angle_beta   90.00
_cell.angle_gamma   90.00
#
_symmetry.space_group_name_H-M   'P 1'
#
loop_
_entity.id
_entity.type
_entity.pdbx_description
1 polymer ?
#
loop_
_entity_poly.entity_id
_entity_poly.type
_entity_poly.pdbx_seq_one_letter_code
_entity_poly.pdbx_strand_id
1 'polypeptide(L)'
;MANLQHIQWLLEGVDSWNRRRHSQSFTPDFSGMDLHLEYRKAGLASINSVVSLPGINFEGAKLSKASLSGPAFSGGDFRKAKFCGADLSNANLSHLGLDGADFKHATLNRTQMRGAKLSGADMSNVFFTEVELSSSDLTNANLNNAHFESVDVRWACFEGANLSGANLVGTHPWETKLWQAKLFPEYMSYPKYDETWFSTNTIRCIEDLLEACRITKSHLPDAILFFRGEAANGWDLRPSVMRHSNEGKSRFRVNEGKMLLDLMARRPIDFQGTRSAFAQWVIAQHHGLKTRLLDITRNPLVALFWCCFGANTTQPGKLHVFSLPRESIKTFNSDTVSVIANFAKLPWIDQNVLLGWPMGEITPWGETGLPRGYPINYQYSLNRLYQLMRKEKSQFEERIDPKDFYRVFIVEPERSFERIQAQSGAFLISAFHERFERNEVLKSTSGIPIYGYYTCEIPSEDKKSILDELDLVNIKRETLLPSLDESAKAIIETYS
;
A
#
# COMPACT_ATOMS: atom_id res chain seq x y z
N MET A 1 1.64 -30.78 30.52
CA MET A 1 0.23 -31.03 30.89
C MET A 1 -0.13 -29.89 31.83
N ALA A 2 -1.20 -29.16 31.55
CA ALA A 2 -1.52 -27.94 32.31
C ALA A 2 -1.63 -28.20 33.82
N ASN A 3 -1.20 -27.23 34.61
CA ASN A 3 -1.17 -27.35 36.06
C ASN A 3 -2.53 -26.97 36.65
N LEU A 4 -3.23 -27.95 37.24
CA LEU A 4 -4.56 -27.77 37.85
C LEU A 4 -4.57 -26.72 38.98
N GLN A 5 -3.45 -26.56 39.69
CA GLN A 5 -3.33 -25.57 40.75
C GLN A 5 -3.39 -24.15 40.20
N HIS A 6 -2.74 -23.90 39.05
CA HIS A 6 -2.77 -22.60 38.38
C HIS A 6 -4.19 -22.25 37.89
N ILE A 7 -4.98 -23.25 37.51
CA ILE A 7 -6.38 -23.05 37.09
C ILE A 7 -7.23 -22.63 38.28
N GLN A 8 -7.12 -23.32 39.42
CA GLN A 8 -7.85 -22.93 40.63
C GLN A 8 -7.56 -21.48 41.01
N TRP A 9 -6.28 -21.07 40.92
CA TRP A 9 -5.88 -19.70 41.19
C TRP A 9 -6.45 -18.68 40.21
N LEU A 10 -6.59 -19.06 38.93
CA LEU A 10 -7.23 -18.24 37.91
C LEU A 10 -8.74 -18.11 38.16
N LEU A 11 -9.40 -19.18 38.58
CA LEU A 11 -10.84 -19.21 38.89
C LEU A 11 -11.20 -18.37 40.13
N GLU A 12 -10.24 -18.08 41.02
CA GLU A 12 -10.41 -17.13 42.13
C GLU A 12 -10.51 -15.66 41.69
N GLY A 13 -10.20 -15.35 40.43
CA GLY A 13 -10.34 -14.03 39.83
C GLY A 13 -9.02 -13.30 39.55
N VAL A 14 -9.09 -12.28 38.71
CA VAL A 14 -7.93 -11.52 38.18
C VAL A 14 -7.09 -10.89 39.31
N ASP A 15 -7.73 -10.33 40.34
CA ASP A 15 -7.00 -9.70 41.45
C ASP A 15 -6.22 -10.71 42.29
N SER A 16 -6.81 -11.89 42.56
CA SER A 16 -6.13 -12.97 43.28
C SER A 16 -4.93 -13.46 42.47
N TRP A 17 -5.15 -13.72 41.17
CA TRP A 17 -4.12 -14.13 40.24
C TRP A 17 -2.96 -13.13 40.17
N ASN A 18 -3.25 -11.86 39.91
CA ASN A 18 -2.24 -10.82 39.75
C ASN A 18 -1.46 -10.58 41.06
N ARG A 19 -2.11 -10.61 42.23
CA ARG A 19 -1.40 -10.53 43.52
C ARG A 19 -0.42 -11.69 43.71
N ARG A 20 -0.80 -12.91 43.34
CA ARG A 20 0.10 -14.08 43.41
C ARG A 20 1.27 -13.96 42.44
N ARG A 21 1.02 -13.46 41.22
CA ARG A 21 2.08 -13.16 40.25
C ARG A 21 3.12 -12.16 40.78
N HIS A 22 2.70 -11.22 41.63
CA HIS A 22 3.60 -10.26 42.27
C HIS A 22 4.33 -10.83 43.49
N SER A 23 3.73 -11.74 44.24
CA SER A 23 4.30 -12.27 45.49
C SER A 23 5.07 -13.58 45.33
N GLN A 24 4.79 -14.36 44.28
CA GLN A 24 5.40 -15.66 44.01
C GLN A 24 5.97 -15.70 42.60
N SER A 25 7.24 -16.05 42.48
CA SER A 25 7.87 -16.32 41.19
C SER A 25 7.53 -17.74 40.76
N PHE A 26 6.52 -17.89 39.90
CA PHE A 26 6.21 -19.14 39.22
C PHE A 26 5.94 -18.90 37.74
N THR A 27 6.14 -19.92 36.91
CA THR A 27 5.78 -19.89 35.49
C THR A 27 4.41 -20.53 35.31
N PRO A 28 3.36 -19.76 34.93
CA PRO A 28 2.05 -20.33 34.64
C PRO A 28 2.12 -21.36 33.51
N ASP A 29 1.36 -22.44 33.65
CA ASP A 29 1.28 -23.51 32.65
C ASP A 29 -0.18 -23.92 32.45
N PHE A 30 -0.70 -23.52 31.30
CA PHE A 30 -2.04 -23.79 30.79
C PHE A 30 -1.98 -24.54 29.44
N SER A 31 -0.86 -25.19 29.13
CA SER A 31 -0.63 -25.82 27.83
C SER A 31 -1.66 -26.92 27.52
N GLY A 32 -2.30 -26.82 26.36
CA GLY A 32 -3.31 -27.77 25.86
C GLY A 32 -4.66 -27.70 26.58
N MET A 33 -4.87 -26.70 27.43
CA MET A 33 -6.10 -26.56 28.22
C MET A 33 -7.19 -25.83 27.43
N ASP A 34 -8.44 -26.25 27.60
CA ASP A 34 -9.62 -25.49 27.19
C ASP A 34 -10.11 -24.66 28.38
N LEU A 35 -9.69 -23.40 28.46
CA LEU A 35 -10.06 -22.51 29.56
C LEU A 35 -11.56 -22.20 29.56
N HIS A 36 -12.21 -22.25 28.40
CA HIS A 36 -13.67 -22.12 28.32
C HIS A 36 -14.38 -23.27 29.01
N LEU A 37 -13.92 -24.52 28.81
CA LEU A 37 -14.48 -25.69 29.49
C LEU A 37 -14.31 -25.61 31.01
N GLU A 38 -13.16 -25.15 31.49
CA GLU A 38 -12.89 -25.05 32.93
C GLU A 38 -13.72 -23.95 33.62
N TYR A 39 -13.88 -22.77 32.99
CA TYR A 39 -14.77 -21.73 33.50
C TYR A 39 -16.25 -22.17 33.52
N ARG A 40 -16.67 -22.96 32.53
CA ARG A 40 -18.01 -23.56 32.50
C ARG A 40 -18.20 -24.58 33.62
N LYS A 41 -17.22 -25.47 33.85
CA LYS A 41 -17.26 -26.45 34.96
C LYS A 41 -17.33 -25.77 36.33
N ALA A 42 -16.63 -24.64 36.48
CA ALA A 42 -16.62 -23.85 37.72
C ALA A 42 -17.91 -23.03 37.94
N GLY A 43 -18.85 -23.01 36.98
CA GLY A 43 -20.08 -22.21 37.07
C GLY A 43 -19.87 -20.71 36.90
N LEU A 44 -18.68 -20.28 36.46
CA LEU A 44 -18.32 -18.86 36.28
C LEU A 44 -18.71 -18.32 34.89
N ALA A 45 -19.09 -19.18 33.96
CA ALA A 45 -19.62 -18.82 32.65
C ALA A 45 -21.01 -19.44 32.45
N SER A 46 -22.06 -18.64 32.64
CA SER A 46 -23.41 -18.98 32.18
C SER A 46 -23.48 -18.95 30.65
N ILE A 47 -24.50 -19.58 30.05
CA ILE A 47 -24.68 -19.67 28.58
C ILE A 47 -24.66 -18.28 27.90
N ASN A 48 -24.99 -17.20 28.63
CA ASN A 48 -25.10 -15.83 28.11
C ASN A 48 -24.06 -14.84 28.70
N SER A 49 -23.13 -15.27 29.55
CA SER A 49 -22.15 -14.37 30.16
C SER A 49 -20.82 -14.41 29.42
N VAL A 50 -20.32 -13.23 29.05
CA VAL A 50 -19.00 -13.04 28.48
C VAL A 50 -17.95 -13.07 29.61
N VAL A 51 -16.89 -13.87 29.44
CA VAL A 51 -15.77 -13.91 30.39
C VAL A 51 -14.99 -12.59 30.35
N SER A 52 -14.78 -11.98 31.50
CA SER A 52 -14.07 -10.70 31.65
C SER A 52 -12.82 -10.91 32.52
N LEU A 53 -11.65 -10.76 31.91
CA LEU A 53 -10.32 -10.86 32.52
C LEU A 53 -9.42 -9.65 32.13
N PRO A 54 -9.87 -8.40 32.33
CA PRO A 54 -9.11 -7.22 31.92
C PRO A 54 -7.83 -7.08 32.74
N GLY A 55 -6.72 -6.75 32.10
CA GLY A 55 -5.43 -6.53 32.77
C GLY A 55 -4.80 -7.79 33.37
N ILE A 56 -5.26 -8.98 33.02
CA ILE A 56 -4.71 -10.24 33.52
C ILE A 56 -3.23 -10.40 33.14
N ASN A 57 -2.41 -10.83 34.09
CA ASN A 57 -0.98 -11.03 33.88
C ASN A 57 -0.64 -12.49 33.49
N PHE A 58 -0.51 -12.75 32.19
CA PHE A 58 0.01 -13.99 31.60
C PHE A 58 1.48 -13.87 31.16
N GLU A 59 2.25 -12.92 31.70
CA GLU A 59 3.67 -12.74 31.35
C GLU A 59 4.45 -14.05 31.57
N GLY A 60 5.21 -14.49 30.57
CA GLY A 60 5.97 -15.76 30.60
C GLY A 60 5.12 -17.03 30.75
N ALA A 61 3.79 -16.96 30.59
CA ALA A 61 2.92 -18.13 30.71
C ALA A 61 3.09 -19.10 29.53
N LYS A 62 3.03 -20.40 29.80
CA LYS A 62 2.90 -21.44 28.78
C LYS A 62 1.42 -21.62 28.45
N LEU A 63 1.01 -21.14 27.28
CA LEU A 63 -0.35 -21.21 26.73
C LEU A 63 -0.37 -21.98 25.41
N SER A 64 0.69 -22.76 25.11
CA SER A 64 0.79 -23.53 23.87
C SER A 64 -0.40 -24.47 23.72
N LYS A 65 -1.10 -24.44 22.59
CA LYS A 65 -2.33 -25.20 22.31
C LYS A 65 -3.50 -24.91 23.25
N ALA A 66 -3.44 -23.86 24.06
CA ALA A 66 -4.56 -23.47 24.91
C ALA A 66 -5.70 -22.90 24.05
N SER A 67 -6.93 -23.31 24.33
CA SER A 67 -8.12 -22.67 23.76
C SER A 67 -8.63 -21.62 24.73
N LEU A 68 -8.62 -20.36 24.31
CA LEU A 68 -9.32 -19.25 24.94
C LEU A 68 -10.54 -18.83 24.09
N SER A 69 -11.06 -19.77 23.31
CA SER A 69 -12.18 -19.55 22.38
C SER A 69 -13.42 -20.32 22.82
N GLY A 70 -14.61 -19.80 22.46
CA GLY A 70 -15.91 -20.43 22.77
C GLY A 70 -17.02 -19.38 22.90
N PRO A 71 -18.31 -19.77 22.93
CA PRO A 71 -19.42 -18.80 22.95
C PRO A 71 -19.38 -17.82 24.13
N ALA A 72 -18.92 -18.27 25.31
CA ALA A 72 -18.75 -17.42 26.48
C ALA A 72 -17.45 -16.59 26.47
N PHE A 73 -16.46 -16.94 25.63
CA PHE A 73 -15.22 -16.19 25.44
C PHE A 73 -15.26 -15.35 24.16
N SER A 74 -16.24 -15.55 23.26
CA SER A 74 -16.45 -14.73 22.07
C SER A 74 -16.85 -13.32 22.52
N GLY A 75 -16.01 -12.33 22.25
CA GLY A 75 -16.13 -10.99 22.84
C GLY A 75 -15.60 -10.86 24.27
N GLY A 76 -14.92 -11.88 24.79
CA GLY A 76 -14.27 -11.90 26.10
C GLY A 76 -13.34 -10.71 26.29
N ASP A 77 -13.41 -10.06 27.46
CA ASP A 77 -12.63 -8.86 27.74
C ASP A 77 -11.27 -9.22 28.32
N PHE A 78 -10.24 -9.17 27.49
CA PHE A 78 -8.82 -9.31 27.83
C PHE A 78 -8.06 -8.00 27.57
N ARG A 79 -8.75 -6.86 27.62
CA ARG A 79 -8.12 -5.57 27.37
C ARG A 79 -6.96 -5.35 28.34
N LYS A 80 -5.83 -4.87 27.82
CA LYS A 80 -4.59 -4.64 28.58
C LYS A 80 -3.99 -5.89 29.24
N ALA A 81 -4.37 -7.11 28.81
CA ALA A 81 -3.73 -8.33 29.27
C ALA A 81 -2.23 -8.33 28.92
N LYS A 82 -1.40 -8.91 29.78
CA LYS A 82 0.05 -9.00 29.58
C LYS A 82 0.41 -10.41 29.16
N PHE A 83 0.84 -10.58 27.91
CA PHE A 83 1.37 -11.81 27.32
C PHE A 83 2.87 -11.72 27.03
N CYS A 84 3.58 -10.73 27.58
CA CYS A 84 5.00 -10.54 27.33
C CYS A 84 5.79 -11.83 27.61
N GLY A 85 6.52 -12.34 26.61
CA GLY A 85 7.28 -13.60 26.70
C GLY A 85 6.45 -14.90 26.82
N ALA A 86 5.13 -14.84 26.66
CA ALA A 86 4.27 -16.03 26.72
C ALA A 86 4.43 -16.92 25.48
N ASP A 87 4.34 -18.24 25.66
CA ASP A 87 4.24 -19.19 24.55
C ASP A 87 2.77 -19.45 24.23
N LEU A 88 2.28 -18.85 23.15
CA LEU A 88 0.92 -18.99 22.64
C LEU A 88 0.86 -19.91 21.41
N SER A 89 1.89 -20.70 21.15
CA SER A 89 1.96 -21.51 19.92
C SER A 89 0.74 -22.43 19.77
N ASN A 90 0.03 -22.34 18.65
CA ASN A 90 -1.23 -23.06 18.36
C ASN A 90 -2.41 -22.70 19.28
N ALA A 91 -2.36 -21.59 20.01
CA ALA A 91 -3.49 -21.15 20.83
C ALA A 91 -4.63 -20.60 19.97
N ASN A 92 -5.85 -20.63 20.50
CA ASN A 92 -7.00 -19.97 19.87
C ASN A 92 -7.45 -18.75 20.68
N LEU A 93 -7.24 -17.56 20.10
CA LEU A 93 -7.61 -16.23 20.59
C LEU A 93 -8.65 -15.55 19.68
N SER A 94 -9.31 -16.30 18.81
CA SER A 94 -10.27 -15.76 17.83
C SER A 94 -11.43 -15.05 18.54
N HIS A 95 -11.82 -13.89 18.01
CA HIS A 95 -12.92 -13.05 18.51
C HIS A 95 -12.77 -12.48 19.94
N LEU A 96 -11.56 -12.53 20.53
CA LEU A 96 -11.31 -11.92 21.84
C LEU A 96 -11.16 -10.39 21.78
N GLY A 97 -11.56 -9.71 22.86
CA GLY A 97 -11.28 -8.30 23.11
C GLY A 97 -9.90 -8.12 23.74
N LEU A 98 -8.89 -7.83 22.94
CA LEU A 98 -7.47 -7.74 23.32
C LEU A 98 -6.92 -6.30 23.19
N ASP A 99 -7.79 -5.29 23.24
CA ASP A 99 -7.38 -3.90 23.05
C ASP A 99 -6.34 -3.48 24.09
N GLY A 100 -5.22 -2.92 23.63
CA GLY A 100 -4.09 -2.51 24.46
C GLY A 100 -3.32 -3.65 25.12
N ALA A 101 -3.50 -4.91 24.71
CA ALA A 101 -2.74 -6.04 25.24
C ALA A 101 -1.24 -5.97 24.86
N ASP A 102 -0.38 -6.48 25.72
CA ASP A 102 1.08 -6.52 25.51
C ASP A 102 1.51 -7.92 25.10
N PHE A 103 1.96 -8.08 23.86
CA PHE A 103 2.47 -9.32 23.27
C PHE A 103 3.98 -9.28 23.01
N LYS A 104 4.73 -8.30 23.54
CA LYS A 104 6.17 -8.21 23.28
C LYS A 104 6.88 -9.52 23.62
N HIS A 105 7.75 -9.98 22.72
CA HIS A 105 8.49 -11.24 22.89
C HIS A 105 7.63 -12.50 23.05
N ALA A 106 6.32 -12.45 22.80
CA ALA A 106 5.48 -13.64 22.81
C ALA A 106 5.75 -14.53 21.59
N THR A 107 5.66 -15.85 21.76
CA THR A 107 5.74 -16.82 20.66
C THR A 107 4.33 -17.10 20.15
N LEU A 108 4.02 -16.67 18.93
CA LEU A 108 2.67 -16.74 18.36
C LEU A 108 2.51 -17.80 17.25
N ASN A 109 3.47 -18.71 17.07
CA ASN A 109 3.48 -19.66 15.95
C ASN A 109 2.15 -20.44 15.82
N ARG A 110 1.50 -20.37 14.64
CA ARG A 110 0.20 -21.03 14.35
C ARG A 110 -0.97 -20.60 15.25
N THR A 111 -0.91 -19.42 15.85
CA THR A 111 -2.00 -18.90 16.69
C THR A 111 -3.19 -18.47 15.83
N GLN A 112 -4.41 -18.78 16.28
CA GLN A 112 -5.64 -18.31 15.64
C GLN A 112 -6.11 -17.03 16.32
N MET A 113 -6.23 -15.94 15.57
CA MET A 113 -6.69 -14.61 16.05
C MET A 113 -7.72 -14.01 15.10
N ARG A 114 -8.46 -14.86 14.37
CA ARG A 114 -9.49 -14.40 13.43
C ARG A 114 -10.50 -13.53 14.16
N GLY A 115 -10.77 -12.35 13.62
CA GLY A 115 -11.74 -11.40 14.19
C GLY A 115 -11.41 -10.87 15.59
N ALA A 116 -10.17 -11.01 16.07
CA ALA A 116 -9.74 -10.46 17.36
C ALA A 116 -9.71 -8.92 17.33
N LYS A 117 -10.04 -8.27 18.45
CA LYS A 117 -9.90 -6.82 18.63
C LYS A 117 -8.55 -6.52 19.29
N LEU A 118 -7.62 -6.00 18.52
CA LEU A 118 -6.23 -5.76 18.89
C LEU A 118 -5.90 -4.25 18.86
N SER A 119 -6.91 -3.39 19.04
CA SER A 119 -6.71 -1.95 18.93
C SER A 119 -5.70 -1.46 19.97
N GLY A 120 -4.66 -0.77 19.53
CA GLY A 120 -3.58 -0.28 20.41
C GLY A 120 -2.72 -1.36 21.06
N ALA A 121 -2.80 -2.63 20.65
CA ALA A 121 -1.96 -3.69 21.20
C ALA A 121 -0.47 -3.46 20.90
N ASP A 122 0.42 -3.84 21.82
CA ASP A 122 1.87 -3.80 21.63
C ASP A 122 2.37 -5.17 21.18
N MET A 123 2.67 -5.28 19.89
CA MET A 123 3.19 -6.47 19.21
C MET A 123 4.55 -6.18 18.56
N SER A 124 5.30 -5.23 19.13
CA SER A 124 6.62 -4.86 18.60
C SER A 124 7.63 -5.99 18.76
N ASN A 125 8.47 -6.19 17.74
CA ASN A 125 9.50 -7.23 17.66
C ASN A 125 8.97 -8.68 17.77
N VAL A 126 7.69 -8.91 17.47
CA VAL A 126 7.06 -10.23 17.51
C VAL A 126 7.27 -10.99 16.20
N PHE A 127 7.51 -12.29 16.28
CA PHE A 127 7.53 -13.20 15.13
C PHE A 127 6.18 -13.92 14.98
N PHE A 128 5.44 -13.55 13.94
CA PHE A 128 4.19 -14.16 13.50
C PHE A 128 4.49 -15.19 12.40
N THR A 129 4.64 -16.47 12.77
CA THR A 129 4.75 -17.56 11.79
C THR A 129 3.44 -18.34 11.70
N GLU A 130 2.85 -18.40 10.51
CA GLU A 130 1.59 -19.11 10.22
C GLU A 130 0.39 -18.66 11.08
N VAL A 131 0.33 -17.38 11.47
CA VAL A 131 -0.75 -16.83 12.30
C VAL A 131 -1.98 -16.47 11.46
N GLU A 132 -3.19 -16.67 12.00
CA GLU A 132 -4.43 -16.20 11.37
C GLU A 132 -4.92 -14.91 12.01
N LEU A 133 -4.76 -13.79 11.32
CA LEU A 133 -5.25 -12.45 11.69
C LEU A 133 -6.43 -11.99 10.82
N SER A 134 -7.05 -12.89 10.05
CA SER A 134 -8.14 -12.52 9.13
C SER A 134 -9.28 -11.81 9.87
N SER A 135 -9.79 -10.72 9.30
CA SER A 135 -10.85 -9.88 9.88
C SER A 135 -10.56 -9.25 11.26
N SER A 136 -9.29 -9.24 11.72
CA SER A 136 -8.92 -8.64 13.01
C SER A 136 -8.81 -7.11 12.94
N ASP A 137 -8.95 -6.44 14.09
CA ASP A 137 -8.78 -5.00 14.22
C ASP A 137 -7.46 -4.66 14.91
N LEU A 138 -6.42 -4.28 14.16
CA LEU A 138 -5.12 -3.81 14.66
C LEU A 138 -5.00 -2.28 14.61
N THR A 139 -6.11 -1.55 14.68
CA THR A 139 -6.10 -0.07 14.65
C THR A 139 -5.19 0.49 15.75
N ASN A 140 -4.25 1.37 15.41
CA ASN A 140 -3.24 1.97 16.29
C ASN A 140 -2.31 0.96 17.01
N ALA A 141 -2.27 -0.31 16.60
CA ALA A 141 -1.37 -1.31 17.20
C ALA A 141 0.10 -0.96 16.94
N ASN A 142 0.99 -1.27 17.88
CA ASN A 142 2.43 -1.13 17.70
C ASN A 142 3.01 -2.46 17.18
N LEU A 143 3.37 -2.50 15.90
CA LEU A 143 3.96 -3.65 15.22
C LEU A 143 5.39 -3.33 14.74
N ASN A 144 6.06 -2.37 15.39
CA ASN A 144 7.40 -1.96 15.04
C ASN A 144 8.35 -3.18 15.03
N ASN A 145 9.10 -3.38 13.95
CA ASN A 145 9.97 -4.53 13.71
C ASN A 145 9.27 -5.90 13.87
N ALA A 146 7.95 -5.98 13.75
CA ALA A 146 7.25 -7.27 13.76
C ALA A 146 7.56 -8.06 12.49
N HIS A 147 7.75 -9.37 12.61
CA HIS A 147 8.00 -10.26 11.48
C HIS A 147 6.77 -11.08 11.18
N PHE A 148 6.16 -10.88 10.01
CA PHE A 148 5.11 -11.71 9.49
C PHE A 148 5.73 -12.74 8.54
N GLU A 149 5.32 -14.00 8.67
CA GLU A 149 5.66 -15.11 7.80
C GLU A 149 4.42 -16.01 7.63
N SER A 150 3.93 -16.12 6.40
CA SER A 150 2.74 -16.93 6.08
C SER A 150 1.50 -16.56 6.91
N VAL A 151 1.33 -15.27 7.19
CA VAL A 151 0.24 -14.76 8.04
C VAL A 151 -0.98 -14.42 7.20
N ASP A 152 -2.12 -14.94 7.58
CA ASP A 152 -3.38 -14.56 6.96
C ASP A 152 -3.87 -13.24 7.56
N VAL A 153 -3.83 -12.15 6.79
CA VAL A 153 -4.26 -10.81 7.23
C VAL A 153 -5.48 -10.29 6.48
N ARG A 154 -6.17 -11.11 5.68
CA ARG A 154 -7.26 -10.59 4.82
C ARG A 154 -8.33 -9.91 5.65
N TRP A 155 -8.88 -8.81 5.16
CA TRP A 155 -9.91 -8.03 5.86
C TRP A 155 -9.48 -7.46 7.21
N ALA A 156 -8.21 -7.59 7.61
CA ALA A 156 -7.73 -6.98 8.84
C ALA A 156 -7.59 -5.45 8.68
N CYS A 157 -7.79 -4.74 9.78
CA CYS A 157 -7.63 -3.29 9.85
C CYS A 157 -6.29 -2.91 10.48
N PHE A 158 -5.42 -2.20 9.77
CA PHE A 158 -4.15 -1.68 10.32
C PHE A 158 -4.14 -0.15 10.41
N GLU A 159 -5.32 0.48 10.53
CA GLU A 159 -5.46 1.93 10.55
C GLU A 159 -4.61 2.56 11.66
N GLY A 160 -3.65 3.43 11.33
CA GLY A 160 -2.77 4.08 12.31
C GLY A 160 -1.75 3.15 13.00
N ALA A 161 -1.72 1.86 12.65
CA ALA A 161 -0.78 0.90 13.23
C ALA A 161 0.67 1.28 12.89
N ASN A 162 1.59 1.10 13.83
CA ASN A 162 3.00 1.31 13.60
C ASN A 162 3.65 0.05 13.02
N LEU A 163 3.84 0.00 11.70
CA LEU A 163 4.56 -1.06 10.98
C LEU A 163 5.99 -0.65 10.62
N SER A 164 6.58 0.32 11.33
CA SER A 164 7.95 0.77 11.05
C SER A 164 8.91 -0.40 11.22
N GLY A 165 9.70 -0.71 10.18
CA GLY A 165 10.59 -1.86 10.22
C GLY A 165 9.89 -3.22 10.26
N ALA A 166 8.55 -3.25 10.24
CA ALA A 166 7.79 -4.49 10.21
C ALA A 166 7.95 -5.17 8.85
N ASN A 167 8.08 -6.48 8.91
CA ASN A 167 8.26 -7.33 7.78
C ASN A 167 6.94 -8.02 7.42
N LEU A 168 6.15 -7.43 6.52
CA LEU A 168 4.78 -7.89 6.18
C LEU A 168 4.76 -9.03 5.17
N VAL A 169 5.63 -9.97 5.39
CA VAL A 169 6.10 -10.89 4.37
C VAL A 169 5.40 -12.24 4.51
N GLY A 170 5.04 -12.85 3.39
CA GLY A 170 4.12 -13.96 3.34
C GLY A 170 2.74 -13.61 3.91
N THR A 171 2.48 -12.32 4.16
CA THR A 171 1.14 -11.89 4.44
C THR A 171 0.31 -12.13 3.19
N HIS A 172 -0.96 -12.44 3.38
CA HIS A 172 -1.94 -12.41 2.32
C HIS A 172 -2.66 -11.05 2.40
N PRO A 173 -2.03 -9.91 1.99
CA PRO A 173 -2.53 -8.56 2.23
C PRO A 173 -3.71 -8.19 1.33
N TRP A 174 -4.26 -9.15 0.59
CA TRP A 174 -5.40 -8.89 -0.27
C TRP A 174 -6.59 -8.49 0.60
N GLU A 175 -7.31 -7.46 0.17
CA GLU A 175 -8.50 -6.94 0.86
C GLU A 175 -8.21 -6.49 2.31
N THR A 176 -6.95 -6.15 2.61
CA THR A 176 -6.49 -5.73 3.94
C THR A 176 -6.31 -4.21 3.98
N LYS A 177 -6.70 -3.54 5.07
CA LYS A 177 -6.47 -2.08 5.22
C LYS A 177 -5.05 -1.78 5.71
N LEU A 178 -4.04 -2.29 4.99
CA LEU A 178 -2.62 -2.14 5.30
C LEU A 178 -2.08 -0.75 4.92
N TRP A 179 -2.78 -0.05 4.03
CA TRP A 179 -2.38 1.22 3.43
C TRP A 179 -2.34 2.38 4.45
N GLN A 180 -3.21 2.34 5.47
CA GLN A 180 -3.28 3.33 6.57
C GLN A 180 -2.25 3.10 7.70
N ALA A 181 -1.38 2.10 7.55
CA ALA A 181 -0.36 1.78 8.54
C ALA A 181 0.93 2.57 8.30
N LYS A 182 1.61 2.93 9.39
CA LYS A 182 2.92 3.58 9.35
C LYS A 182 4.00 2.56 8.99
N LEU A 183 4.26 2.36 7.69
CA LEU A 183 5.28 1.41 7.19
C LEU A 183 6.74 1.89 7.36
N PHE A 184 6.94 3.19 7.60
CA PHE A 184 8.26 3.81 7.63
C PHE A 184 8.47 4.55 8.95
N PRO A 185 9.70 4.58 9.48
CA PRO A 185 10.01 5.36 10.68
C PRO A 185 9.59 6.82 10.49
N GLU A 186 9.06 7.44 11.55
CA GLU A 186 8.64 8.85 11.57
C GLU A 186 9.78 9.83 11.20
N TYR A 187 11.03 9.35 11.18
CA TYR A 187 12.23 10.08 10.76
C TYR A 187 12.34 10.37 9.25
N MET A 188 11.47 9.82 8.38
CA MET A 188 11.28 10.43 7.05
C MET A 188 10.45 11.71 7.21
N SER A 189 11.02 12.71 7.87
CA SER A 189 10.41 14.03 8.05
C SER A 189 10.39 14.74 6.70
N TYR A 190 9.38 14.45 5.89
CA TYR A 190 8.98 15.43 4.90
C TYR A 190 8.44 16.64 5.68
N PRO A 191 8.92 17.85 5.39
CA PRO A 191 8.44 19.03 6.09
C PRO A 191 6.92 19.11 5.96
N LYS A 192 6.22 19.02 7.10
CA LYS A 192 4.78 19.25 7.19
C LYS A 192 4.56 20.74 6.93
N TYR A 193 4.25 21.09 5.69
CA TYR A 193 3.82 22.44 5.34
C TYR A 193 2.32 22.56 5.58
N ASP A 194 1.93 23.69 6.17
CA ASP A 194 0.57 24.04 6.55
C ASP A 194 -0.37 23.93 5.35
N GLU A 195 -1.56 23.33 5.50
CA GLU A 195 -2.51 23.03 4.39
C GLU A 195 -3.18 24.31 3.81
N THR A 196 -2.73 25.49 4.22
CA THR A 196 -3.43 26.78 4.09
C THR A 196 -2.93 27.68 2.95
N TRP A 197 -1.93 27.27 2.17
CA TRP A 197 -1.29 28.15 1.17
C TRP A 197 -1.89 28.11 -0.25
N PHE A 198 -2.81 27.18 -0.56
CA PHE A 198 -3.63 27.25 -1.78
C PHE A 198 -4.92 28.04 -1.47
N SER A 199 -4.94 29.33 -1.81
CA SER A 199 -6.07 30.24 -1.50
C SER A 199 -7.30 30.09 -2.41
N THR A 200 -7.21 29.30 -3.49
CA THR A 200 -8.30 29.09 -4.45
C THR A 200 -8.57 27.60 -4.65
N ASN A 201 -9.59 27.09 -3.97
CA ASN A 201 -10.08 25.72 -4.17
C ASN A 201 -10.75 25.51 -5.54
N THR A 202 -10.91 26.58 -6.32
CA THR A 202 -11.65 26.60 -7.57
C THR A 202 -10.86 27.36 -8.63
N ILE A 203 -10.79 26.81 -9.83
CA ILE A 203 -10.15 27.42 -11.01
C ILE A 203 -11.26 27.71 -12.03
N ARG A 204 -11.47 28.99 -12.37
CA ARG A 204 -12.50 29.42 -13.34
C ARG A 204 -11.92 29.85 -14.68
N CYS A 205 -10.65 30.29 -14.71
CA CYS A 205 -9.96 30.68 -15.93
C CYS A 205 -8.47 30.28 -15.91
N ILE A 206 -7.76 30.52 -17.02
CA ILE A 206 -6.31 30.25 -17.10
C ILE A 206 -5.52 31.10 -16.08
N GLU A 207 -5.93 32.35 -15.84
CA GLU A 207 -5.24 33.26 -14.93
C GLU A 207 -5.25 32.74 -13.48
N ASP A 208 -6.38 32.22 -13.01
CA ASP A 208 -6.50 31.60 -11.68
C ASP A 208 -5.48 30.47 -11.50
N LEU A 209 -5.30 29.64 -12.52
CA LEU A 209 -4.36 28.52 -12.47
C LEU A 209 -2.90 29.00 -12.44
N LEU A 210 -2.57 30.02 -13.23
CA LEU A 210 -1.22 30.58 -13.26
C LEU A 210 -0.88 31.27 -11.94
N GLU A 211 -1.83 32.00 -11.35
CA GLU A 211 -1.63 32.62 -10.04
C GLU A 211 -1.47 31.58 -8.94
N ALA A 212 -2.29 30.52 -8.95
CA ALA A 212 -2.14 29.41 -8.01
C ALA A 212 -0.77 28.73 -8.14
N CYS A 213 -0.27 28.52 -9.36
CA CYS A 213 1.07 28.00 -9.60
C CYS A 213 2.17 28.96 -9.11
N ARG A 214 1.98 30.27 -9.26
CA ARG A 214 2.93 31.31 -8.80
C ARG A 214 3.04 31.33 -7.28
N ILE A 215 1.89 31.30 -6.58
CA ILE A 215 1.82 31.21 -5.12
C ILE A 215 2.46 29.91 -4.64
N THR A 216 2.19 28.79 -5.32
CA THR A 216 2.85 27.52 -5.00
C THR A 216 4.38 27.63 -5.04
N LYS A 217 4.89 28.24 -6.12
CA LYS A 217 6.32 28.41 -6.34
C LYS A 217 6.99 29.39 -5.39
N SER A 218 6.28 30.40 -4.88
CA SER A 218 6.84 31.32 -3.89
C SER A 218 7.05 30.64 -2.53
N HIS A 219 6.15 29.72 -2.16
CA HIS A 219 6.26 28.94 -0.92
C HIS A 219 7.25 27.78 -1.06
N LEU A 220 7.33 27.16 -2.23
CA LEU A 220 8.18 26.00 -2.51
C LEU A 220 9.06 26.25 -3.76
N PRO A 221 10.12 27.09 -3.64
CA PRO A 221 10.93 27.51 -4.78
C PRO A 221 11.61 26.34 -5.50
N ASP A 222 12.15 25.39 -4.73
CA ASP A 222 12.90 24.24 -5.24
C ASP A 222 12.01 23.07 -5.69
N ALA A 223 10.71 23.12 -5.41
CA ALA A 223 9.80 22.03 -5.76
C ALA A 223 9.40 22.10 -7.23
N ILE A 224 9.41 20.96 -7.91
CA ILE A 224 8.91 20.75 -9.26
C ILE A 224 7.43 20.36 -9.17
N LEU A 225 6.62 21.00 -10.00
CA LEU A 225 5.18 20.78 -10.06
C LEU A 225 4.83 19.83 -11.21
N PHE A 226 3.95 18.89 -10.89
CA PHE A 226 3.28 18.03 -11.86
C PHE A 226 1.77 18.14 -11.66
N PHE A 227 1.04 17.91 -12.74
CA PHE A 227 -0.38 18.14 -12.82
C PHE A 227 -1.08 16.94 -13.47
N ARG A 228 -2.32 16.70 -13.09
CA ARG A 228 -3.20 15.75 -13.76
C ARG A 228 -4.63 16.26 -13.73
N GLY A 229 -5.27 16.28 -14.89
CA GLY A 229 -6.67 16.67 -15.01
C GLY A 229 -7.61 15.48 -15.05
N GLU A 230 -8.78 15.65 -14.44
CA GLU A 230 -9.88 14.70 -14.48
C GLU A 230 -11.17 15.42 -14.89
N ALA A 231 -11.85 14.91 -15.91
CA ALA A 231 -13.07 15.53 -16.44
C ALA A 231 -14.27 15.47 -15.47
N ALA A 232 -14.27 14.60 -14.46
CA ALA A 232 -15.39 14.43 -13.54
C ALA A 232 -14.93 14.04 -12.13
N ASN A 233 -15.59 14.61 -11.11
CA ASN A 233 -15.33 14.31 -9.70
C ASN A 233 -15.83 12.91 -9.30
N GLY A 234 -15.07 11.89 -9.66
CA GLY A 234 -15.44 10.48 -9.40
C GLY A 234 -14.32 9.50 -9.65
N TRP A 235 -13.24 9.96 -10.28
CA TRP A 235 -12.25 9.08 -10.83
C TRP A 235 -11.26 8.58 -9.78
N ASP A 236 -10.89 7.34 -10.01
CA ASP A 236 -9.96 6.59 -9.22
C ASP A 236 -8.54 6.86 -9.76
N LEU A 237 -7.72 7.55 -8.96
CA LEU A 237 -6.32 7.85 -9.29
C LEU A 237 -5.44 6.59 -9.37
N ARG A 238 -5.98 5.38 -9.13
CA ARG A 238 -5.25 4.15 -9.46
C ARG A 238 -4.99 4.05 -10.98
N PRO A 239 -3.82 3.55 -11.40
CA PRO A 239 -3.55 3.14 -12.75
C PRO A 239 -4.61 2.20 -13.22
N SER A 240 -4.87 2.26 -14.52
CA SER A 240 -5.98 1.57 -15.14
C SER A 240 -5.97 0.05 -14.92
N VAL A 241 -4.80 -0.57 -14.79
CA VAL A 241 -4.65 -2.02 -14.49
C VAL A 241 -5.01 -2.37 -13.04
N MET A 242 -4.98 -1.40 -12.14
CA MET A 242 -5.17 -1.58 -10.69
C MET A 242 -6.55 -1.12 -10.21
N ARG A 243 -7.40 -0.58 -11.10
CA ARG A 243 -8.78 -0.20 -10.76
C ARG A 243 -9.63 -1.45 -10.56
N HIS A 244 -10.48 -1.42 -9.53
CA HIS A 244 -11.45 -2.48 -9.28
C HIS A 244 -12.59 -2.39 -10.30
N SER A 245 -13.08 -3.55 -10.77
CA SER A 245 -14.38 -3.61 -11.42
C SER A 245 -15.49 -3.55 -10.36
N ASN A 246 -16.74 -3.35 -10.79
CA ASN A 246 -17.93 -3.45 -9.91
C ASN A 246 -18.05 -4.83 -9.21
N GLU A 247 -17.28 -5.84 -9.62
CA GLU A 247 -17.20 -7.18 -9.02
C GLU A 247 -16.01 -7.37 -8.06
N GLY A 248 -15.27 -6.29 -7.73
CA GLY A 248 -14.18 -6.32 -6.73
C GLY A 248 -12.88 -6.99 -7.18
N LYS A 249 -12.79 -7.52 -8.41
CA LYS A 249 -11.57 -8.18 -8.93
C LYS A 249 -10.92 -7.36 -10.04
N SER A 250 -9.67 -6.92 -9.83
CA SER A 250 -8.84 -6.44 -10.94
C SER A 250 -8.44 -7.62 -11.84
N ARG A 251 -9.23 -7.88 -12.89
CA ARG A 251 -8.93 -8.94 -13.89
C ARG A 251 -7.65 -8.65 -14.69
N PHE A 252 -7.27 -7.38 -14.80
CA PHE A 252 -6.13 -6.94 -15.61
C PHE A 252 -4.78 -7.11 -14.89
N ARG A 253 -4.70 -6.84 -13.58
CA ARG A 253 -3.44 -6.89 -12.81
C ARG A 253 -2.77 -8.27 -12.89
N VAL A 254 -3.56 -9.34 -12.81
CA VAL A 254 -3.06 -10.73 -12.86
C VAL A 254 -2.42 -11.07 -14.21
N ASN A 255 -2.86 -10.40 -15.28
CA ASN A 255 -2.47 -10.69 -16.66
C ASN A 255 -1.64 -9.57 -17.31
N GLU A 256 -1.19 -8.57 -16.56
CA GLU A 256 -0.52 -7.37 -17.10
C GLU A 256 0.67 -7.74 -18.01
N GLY A 257 1.58 -8.58 -17.52
CA GLY A 257 2.72 -9.06 -18.31
C GLY A 257 2.33 -9.83 -19.57
N LYS A 258 1.26 -10.64 -19.53
CA LYS A 258 0.76 -11.38 -20.71
C LYS A 258 0.16 -10.43 -21.74
N MET A 259 -0.60 -9.43 -21.28
CA MET A 259 -1.19 -8.40 -22.14
C MET A 259 -0.11 -7.63 -22.91
N LEU A 260 1.02 -7.30 -22.26
CA LEU A 260 2.15 -6.68 -22.94
C LEU A 260 2.75 -7.60 -24.02
N LEU A 261 2.99 -8.86 -23.68
CA LEU A 261 3.55 -9.84 -24.63
C LEU A 261 2.65 -10.02 -25.86
N ASP A 262 1.32 -10.11 -25.66
CA ASP A 262 0.35 -10.22 -26.75
C ASP A 262 0.37 -8.99 -27.66
N LEU A 263 0.49 -7.79 -27.09
CA LEU A 263 0.60 -6.55 -27.86
C LEU A 263 1.91 -6.51 -28.66
N MET A 264 3.04 -6.87 -28.05
CA MET A 264 4.34 -6.94 -28.71
C MET A 264 4.34 -7.94 -29.86
N ALA A 265 3.66 -9.08 -29.72
CA ALA A 265 3.52 -10.09 -30.77
C ALA A 265 2.68 -9.58 -31.96
N ARG A 266 1.65 -8.76 -31.70
CA ARG A 266 0.77 -8.18 -32.74
C ARG A 266 1.37 -6.96 -33.42
N ARG A 267 2.25 -6.22 -32.75
CA ARG A 267 2.83 -4.95 -33.21
C ARG A 267 4.35 -4.91 -33.02
N PRO A 268 5.12 -5.87 -33.56
CA PRO A 268 6.56 -5.98 -33.25
C PRO A 268 7.39 -4.76 -33.68
N ILE A 269 6.97 -4.07 -34.75
CA ILE A 269 7.65 -2.89 -35.30
C ILE A 269 7.63 -1.74 -34.28
N ASP A 270 6.52 -1.53 -33.58
CA ASP A 270 6.36 -0.42 -32.63
C ASP A 270 7.28 -0.58 -31.40
N PHE A 271 7.71 -1.80 -31.09
CA PHE A 271 8.65 -2.11 -30.01
C PHE A 271 10.10 -2.31 -30.48
N GLN A 272 10.35 -2.19 -31.78
CA GLN A 272 11.68 -2.41 -32.35
C GLN A 272 12.69 -1.39 -31.78
N GLY A 273 13.86 -1.88 -31.36
CA GLY A 273 14.91 -1.04 -30.76
C GLY A 273 14.69 -0.68 -29.29
N THR A 274 13.51 -0.96 -28.71
CA THR A 274 13.21 -0.61 -27.32
C THR A 274 13.68 -1.71 -26.36
N ARG A 275 14.83 -1.49 -25.70
CA ARG A 275 15.34 -2.38 -24.65
C ARG A 275 14.71 -2.14 -23.28
N SER A 276 14.37 -0.88 -22.96
CA SER A 276 13.84 -0.51 -21.64
C SER A 276 12.43 -1.08 -21.43
N ALA A 277 12.22 -1.77 -20.31
CA ALA A 277 10.90 -2.23 -19.91
C ALA A 277 9.93 -1.06 -19.71
N PHE A 278 10.40 0.04 -19.16
CA PHE A 278 9.57 1.23 -18.95
C PHE A 278 9.06 1.79 -20.27
N ALA A 279 9.93 1.95 -21.27
CA ALA A 279 9.55 2.42 -22.60
C ALA A 279 8.55 1.46 -23.29
N GLN A 280 8.70 0.13 -23.10
CA GLN A 280 7.72 -0.84 -23.60
C GLN A 280 6.33 -0.61 -22.99
N TRP A 281 6.24 -0.30 -21.68
CA TRP A 281 4.97 0.03 -21.05
C TRP A 281 4.37 1.35 -21.52
N VAL A 282 5.21 2.35 -21.79
CA VAL A 282 4.79 3.63 -22.35
C VAL A 282 4.19 3.44 -23.75
N ILE A 283 4.84 2.66 -24.62
CA ILE A 283 4.30 2.28 -25.94
C ILE A 283 2.97 1.54 -25.78
N ALA A 284 2.92 0.57 -24.86
CA ALA A 284 1.70 -0.19 -24.63
C ALA A 284 0.51 0.69 -24.20
N GLN A 285 0.75 1.65 -23.31
CA GLN A 285 -0.26 2.62 -22.89
C GLN A 285 -0.66 3.57 -24.03
N HIS A 286 0.29 3.93 -24.91
CA HIS A 286 -0.01 4.71 -26.11
C HIS A 286 -1.01 3.99 -27.02
N HIS A 287 -0.88 2.67 -27.17
CA HIS A 287 -1.87 1.83 -27.87
C HIS A 287 -3.15 1.54 -27.07
N GLY A 288 -3.34 2.21 -25.92
CA GLY A 288 -4.55 2.08 -25.10
C GLY A 288 -4.59 0.86 -24.19
N LEU A 289 -3.48 0.11 -24.05
CA LEU A 289 -3.40 -1.00 -23.12
C LEU A 289 -3.56 -0.49 -21.69
N LYS A 290 -4.26 -1.26 -20.86
CA LYS A 290 -4.39 -0.95 -19.43
C LYS A 290 -3.08 -1.30 -18.74
N THR A 291 -2.38 -0.30 -18.21
CA THR A 291 -1.07 -0.43 -17.55
C THR A 291 -1.10 0.11 -16.11
N ARG A 292 -0.02 -0.16 -15.36
CA ARG A 292 0.29 0.42 -14.05
C ARG A 292 0.86 1.84 -14.07
N LEU A 293 1.03 2.40 -15.25
CA LEU A 293 1.47 3.77 -15.42
C LEU A 293 0.25 4.70 -15.30
N LEU A 294 0.46 5.87 -14.72
CA LEU A 294 -0.54 6.92 -14.64
C LEU A 294 0.03 8.23 -15.18
N ASP A 295 -0.64 8.78 -16.18
CA ASP A 295 -0.20 10.00 -16.85
C ASP A 295 -0.27 11.22 -15.93
N ILE A 296 0.82 11.99 -15.90
CA ILE A 296 0.88 13.33 -15.32
C ILE A 296 1.61 14.24 -16.30
N THR A 297 1.55 15.56 -16.11
CA THR A 297 2.20 16.53 -16.99
C THR A 297 2.89 17.62 -16.20
N ARG A 298 3.98 18.16 -16.74
CA ARG A 298 4.61 19.37 -16.21
C ARG A 298 3.93 20.66 -16.68
N ASN A 299 3.05 20.57 -17.67
CA ASN A 299 2.32 21.72 -18.20
C ASN A 299 0.94 21.83 -17.50
N PRO A 300 0.73 22.84 -16.64
CA PRO A 300 -0.54 22.99 -15.93
C PRO A 300 -1.73 23.17 -16.88
N LEU A 301 -1.52 23.81 -18.04
CA LEU A 301 -2.57 24.06 -19.02
C LEU A 301 -3.01 22.78 -19.73
N VAL A 302 -2.09 21.83 -19.96
CA VAL A 302 -2.43 20.50 -20.50
C VAL A 302 -3.29 19.74 -19.51
N ALA A 303 -2.98 19.81 -18.22
CA ALA A 303 -3.84 19.20 -17.20
C ALA A 303 -5.21 19.89 -17.12
N LEU A 304 -5.26 21.22 -17.22
CA LEU A 304 -6.50 21.98 -17.26
C LEU A 304 -7.39 21.56 -18.44
N PHE A 305 -6.80 21.39 -19.63
CA PHE A 305 -7.51 20.86 -20.80
C PHE A 305 -8.22 19.54 -20.47
N TRP A 306 -7.54 18.58 -19.83
CA TRP A 306 -8.13 17.29 -19.44
C TRP A 306 -9.16 17.38 -18.31
N CYS A 307 -9.21 18.48 -17.55
CA CYS A 307 -10.29 18.76 -16.60
C CYS A 307 -11.59 19.17 -17.30
N CYS A 308 -11.46 19.84 -18.44
CA CYS A 308 -12.59 20.43 -19.18
C CYS A 308 -13.08 19.50 -20.31
N PHE A 309 -12.15 18.77 -20.95
CA PHE A 309 -12.40 17.93 -22.12
C PHE A 309 -12.75 16.48 -21.74
N GLY A 310 -13.87 15.95 -22.26
CA GLY A 310 -14.27 14.55 -22.09
C GLY A 310 -15.79 14.30 -22.09
N ALA A 311 -16.20 13.05 -21.86
CA ALA A 311 -17.60 12.61 -21.99
C ALA A 311 -18.58 13.16 -20.92
N ASN A 312 -18.08 13.74 -19.82
CA ASN A 312 -18.88 14.19 -18.67
C ASN A 312 -18.67 15.69 -18.40
N THR A 313 -19.02 16.53 -19.37
CA THR A 313 -18.91 18.00 -19.24
C THR A 313 -19.84 18.59 -18.19
N THR A 314 -20.91 17.88 -17.80
CA THR A 314 -21.92 18.35 -16.84
C THR A 314 -21.49 18.26 -15.37
N GLN A 315 -20.43 17.52 -15.06
CA GLN A 315 -19.89 17.43 -13.70
C GLN A 315 -18.68 18.33 -13.52
N PRO A 316 -18.38 18.82 -12.30
CA PRO A 316 -17.13 19.54 -12.04
C PRO A 316 -15.90 18.68 -12.39
N GLY A 317 -14.92 19.32 -13.02
CA GLY A 317 -13.60 18.74 -13.26
C GLY A 317 -12.74 18.82 -12.00
N LYS A 318 -11.67 18.04 -11.96
CA LYS A 318 -10.72 18.03 -10.85
C LYS A 318 -9.29 18.09 -11.36
N LEU A 319 -8.56 19.08 -10.88
CA LEU A 319 -7.13 19.22 -11.12
C LEU A 319 -6.36 18.71 -9.92
N HIS A 320 -5.41 17.83 -10.17
CA HIS A 320 -4.48 17.29 -9.19
C HIS A 320 -3.13 17.97 -9.38
N VAL A 321 -2.57 18.52 -8.31
CA VAL A 321 -1.26 19.17 -8.30
C VAL A 321 -0.35 18.40 -7.36
N PHE A 322 0.80 17.97 -7.87
CA PHE A 322 1.82 17.27 -7.13
C PHE A 322 3.08 18.16 -7.06
N SER A 323 3.58 18.38 -5.85
CA SER A 323 4.79 19.15 -5.58
C SER A 323 5.87 18.24 -5.00
N LEU A 324 7.01 18.17 -5.70
CA LEU A 324 8.10 17.24 -5.37
C LEU A 324 9.45 17.91 -5.55
N PRO A 325 10.46 17.58 -4.74
CA PRO A 325 11.80 18.05 -4.93
C PRO A 325 12.41 17.35 -6.14
N ARG A 326 13.55 17.85 -6.59
CA ARG A 326 14.20 17.27 -7.77
C ARG A 326 14.75 15.86 -7.51
N GLU A 327 15.23 15.58 -6.31
CA GLU A 327 15.85 14.30 -5.94
C GLU A 327 14.88 13.10 -5.90
N SER A 328 13.58 13.36 -5.78
CA SER A 328 12.56 12.31 -5.73
C SER A 328 12.06 11.89 -7.12
N ILE A 329 12.36 12.70 -8.14
CA ILE A 329 12.01 12.42 -9.54
C ILE A 329 13.03 11.45 -10.12
N LYS A 330 12.55 10.35 -10.67
CA LYS A 330 13.39 9.36 -11.36
C LYS A 330 13.40 9.63 -12.85
N THR A 331 14.54 9.40 -13.49
CA THR A 331 14.64 9.38 -14.95
C THR A 331 14.29 8.00 -15.48
N PHE A 332 13.86 7.89 -16.74
CA PHE A 332 13.53 6.63 -17.40
C PHE A 332 14.61 5.53 -17.30
N ASN A 333 15.90 5.90 -17.20
CA ASN A 333 17.01 4.95 -17.07
C ASN A 333 17.40 4.60 -15.62
N SER A 334 16.60 5.01 -14.63
CA SER A 334 16.83 4.65 -13.23
C SER A 334 16.68 3.15 -12.99
N ASP A 335 17.54 2.56 -12.16
CA ASP A 335 17.46 1.15 -11.78
C ASP A 335 16.15 0.82 -11.06
N THR A 336 15.70 1.67 -10.13
CA THR A 336 14.40 1.53 -9.47
C THR A 336 13.25 1.48 -10.49
N VAL A 337 13.29 2.32 -11.52
CA VAL A 337 12.25 2.37 -12.56
C VAL A 337 12.26 1.08 -13.39
N SER A 338 13.44 0.63 -13.81
CA SER A 338 13.61 -0.65 -14.52
C SER A 338 13.14 -1.84 -13.68
N VAL A 339 13.43 -1.85 -12.37
CA VAL A 339 12.97 -2.90 -11.44
C VAL A 339 11.45 -2.97 -11.41
N ILE A 340 10.77 -1.83 -11.20
CA ILE A 340 9.31 -1.80 -11.11
C ILE A 340 8.65 -2.13 -12.46
N ALA A 341 9.24 -1.63 -13.56
CA ALA A 341 8.76 -1.93 -14.91
C ALA A 341 8.93 -3.42 -15.28
N ASN A 342 10.03 -4.06 -14.90
CA ASN A 342 10.23 -5.50 -15.13
C ASN A 342 9.43 -6.37 -14.15
N PHE A 343 9.21 -5.92 -12.92
CA PHE A 343 8.32 -6.57 -11.97
C PHE A 343 6.92 -6.78 -12.58
N ALA A 344 6.41 -5.80 -13.32
CA ALA A 344 5.12 -5.88 -14.01
C ALA A 344 5.02 -7.01 -15.06
N LYS A 345 6.15 -7.43 -15.61
CA LYS A 345 6.23 -8.50 -16.62
C LYS A 345 6.18 -9.89 -15.99
N LEU A 346 6.48 -10.00 -14.69
CA LEU A 346 6.49 -11.28 -14.02
C LEU A 346 5.07 -11.87 -13.93
N PRO A 347 4.92 -13.20 -13.93
CA PRO A 347 3.68 -13.84 -13.56
C PRO A 347 3.18 -13.35 -12.20
N TRP A 348 1.85 -13.29 -12.03
CA TRP A 348 1.23 -12.85 -10.77
C TRP A 348 1.73 -13.61 -9.54
N ILE A 349 2.00 -14.92 -9.68
CA ILE A 349 2.55 -15.72 -8.59
C ILE A 349 3.92 -15.22 -8.13
N ASP A 350 4.81 -14.86 -9.06
CA ASP A 350 6.13 -14.32 -8.75
C ASP A 350 6.02 -12.91 -8.19
N GLN A 351 5.12 -12.08 -8.74
CA GLN A 351 4.85 -10.73 -8.21
C GLN A 351 4.41 -10.80 -6.74
N ASN A 352 3.52 -11.72 -6.40
CA ASN A 352 3.08 -11.92 -5.03
C ASN A 352 4.19 -12.42 -4.12
N VAL A 353 5.01 -13.36 -4.60
CA VAL A 353 6.16 -13.85 -3.83
C VAL A 353 7.14 -12.71 -3.53
N LEU A 354 7.40 -11.84 -4.51
CA LEU A 354 8.29 -10.69 -4.34
C LEU A 354 7.70 -9.59 -3.45
N LEU A 355 6.39 -9.37 -3.49
CA LEU A 355 5.66 -8.48 -2.58
C LEU A 355 5.45 -9.07 -1.18
N GLY A 356 5.93 -10.29 -0.95
CA GLY A 356 5.70 -11.04 0.27
C GLY A 356 6.96 -11.73 0.79
N TRP A 357 8.19 -11.23 0.61
CA TRP A 357 9.39 -11.82 1.26
C TRP A 357 10.40 -10.75 1.81
N PRO A 358 11.24 -11.06 2.83
CA PRO A 358 11.56 -10.26 4.02
C PRO A 358 12.39 -9.02 3.77
N MET A 359 11.99 -7.93 4.42
CA MET A 359 12.94 -6.94 4.91
C MET A 359 13.13 -7.16 6.41
N GLY A 360 14.09 -8.01 6.75
CA GLY A 360 14.46 -8.30 8.12
C GLY A 360 15.87 -8.88 8.14
N GLU A 361 16.78 -8.13 8.76
CA GLU A 361 18.22 -8.36 8.92
C GLU A 361 19.07 -8.36 7.64
N ILE A 362 19.97 -7.38 7.56
CA ILE A 362 21.14 -7.42 6.69
C ILE A 362 21.98 -8.62 7.13
N THR A 363 21.71 -9.80 6.57
CA THR A 363 22.68 -10.89 6.64
C THR A 363 23.85 -10.55 5.71
N PRO A 364 25.09 -10.91 6.07
CA PRO A 364 26.24 -10.71 5.20
C PRO A 364 25.96 -11.33 3.83
N TRP A 365 26.10 -10.53 2.78
CA TRP A 365 26.00 -10.97 1.39
C TRP A 365 26.92 -12.18 1.17
N GLY A 366 26.39 -13.29 0.64
CA GLY A 366 27.24 -14.40 0.19
C GLY A 366 28.05 -14.01 -1.06
N GLU A 367 29.04 -14.83 -1.44
CA GLU A 367 29.92 -14.61 -2.60
C GLU A 367 29.15 -14.45 -3.94
N THR A 368 27.88 -14.83 -3.98
CA THR A 368 26.98 -14.70 -5.13
C THR A 368 26.10 -13.44 -5.12
N GLY A 369 26.18 -12.59 -4.09
CA GLY A 369 25.28 -11.43 -3.95
C GLY A 369 23.86 -11.75 -3.48
N LEU A 370 23.63 -12.98 -2.98
CA LEU A 370 22.36 -13.41 -2.42
C LEU A 370 22.50 -13.69 -0.92
N PRO A 371 21.53 -13.31 -0.08
CA PRO A 371 21.64 -13.53 1.37
C PRO A 371 21.28 -15.00 1.71
N ARG A 372 21.78 -15.57 2.81
CA ARG A 372 21.62 -17.01 3.14
C ARG A 372 20.28 -17.29 3.83
N GLY A 373 19.56 -18.36 3.43
CA GLY A 373 18.37 -18.87 4.15
C GLY A 373 16.99 -18.67 3.49
N TYR A 374 16.93 -18.30 2.20
CA TYR A 374 15.68 -17.96 1.51
C TYR A 374 14.91 -19.21 1.02
N PRO A 375 13.57 -19.22 1.08
CA PRO A 375 12.74 -20.22 0.40
C PRO A 375 13.04 -20.22 -1.10
N ILE A 376 13.17 -21.42 -1.66
CA ILE A 376 13.50 -21.64 -3.08
C ILE A 376 12.61 -20.80 -4.02
N ASN A 377 11.33 -20.64 -3.70
CA ASN A 377 10.37 -19.90 -4.53
C ASN A 377 10.65 -18.39 -4.63
N TYR A 378 11.15 -17.78 -3.55
CA TYR A 378 11.54 -16.37 -3.58
C TYR A 378 12.82 -16.18 -4.38
N GLN A 379 13.84 -16.99 -4.08
CA GLN A 379 15.09 -16.97 -4.84
C GLN A 379 14.82 -17.16 -6.33
N TYR A 380 13.87 -18.04 -6.66
CA TYR A 380 13.43 -18.27 -8.02
C TYR A 380 12.77 -17.04 -8.66
N SER A 381 11.81 -16.42 -7.97
CA SER A 381 11.11 -15.21 -8.44
C SER A 381 12.06 -14.01 -8.59
N LEU A 382 12.96 -13.84 -7.63
CA LEU A 382 13.97 -12.79 -7.62
C LEU A 382 15.01 -13.02 -8.73
N ASN A 383 15.46 -14.25 -8.92
CA ASN A 383 16.33 -14.60 -10.05
C ASN A 383 15.67 -14.33 -11.40
N ARG A 384 14.37 -14.61 -11.55
CA ARG A 384 13.62 -14.23 -12.75
C ARG A 384 13.61 -12.72 -12.96
N LEU A 385 13.39 -11.94 -11.89
CA LEU A 385 13.48 -10.48 -11.96
C LEU A 385 14.89 -10.02 -12.36
N TYR A 386 15.93 -10.55 -11.73
CA TYR A 386 17.33 -10.25 -12.08
C TYR A 386 17.67 -10.63 -13.52
N GLN A 387 17.12 -11.73 -14.04
CA GLN A 387 17.29 -12.10 -15.45
C GLN A 387 16.62 -11.09 -16.38
N LEU A 388 15.41 -10.62 -16.07
CA LEU A 388 14.76 -9.55 -16.83
C LEU A 388 15.55 -8.25 -16.76
N MET A 389 16.04 -7.90 -15.57
CA MET A 389 16.88 -6.73 -15.36
C MET A 389 18.18 -6.81 -16.15
N ARG A 390 18.86 -7.95 -16.16
CA ARG A 390 20.10 -8.16 -16.93
C ARG A 390 19.90 -8.16 -18.44
N LYS A 391 18.71 -8.57 -18.91
CA LYS A 391 18.34 -8.43 -20.33
C LYS A 391 18.23 -6.97 -20.75
N GLU A 392 17.74 -6.09 -19.86
CA GLU A 392 17.67 -4.65 -20.10
C GLU A 392 19.02 -3.96 -19.86
N LYS A 393 19.67 -4.27 -18.73
CA LYS A 393 20.90 -3.67 -18.21
C LYS A 393 21.88 -4.76 -17.80
N SER A 394 22.80 -5.11 -18.69
CA SER A 394 23.76 -6.21 -18.48
C SER A 394 24.62 -6.05 -17.22
N GLN A 395 24.88 -4.81 -16.80
CA GLN A 395 25.69 -4.47 -15.63
C GLN A 395 24.88 -4.33 -14.32
N PHE A 396 23.59 -4.67 -14.33
CA PHE A 396 22.75 -4.53 -13.14
C PHE A 396 23.31 -5.34 -11.96
N GLU A 397 23.63 -4.65 -10.87
CA GLU A 397 23.98 -5.27 -9.60
C GLU A 397 22.72 -5.85 -8.95
N GLU A 398 22.82 -7.01 -8.31
CA GLU A 398 21.68 -7.70 -7.66
C GLU A 398 21.21 -7.01 -6.37
N ARG A 399 21.09 -5.68 -6.39
CA ARG A 399 20.72 -4.82 -5.27
C ARG A 399 19.39 -4.14 -5.56
N ILE A 400 18.33 -4.63 -4.93
CA ILE A 400 17.00 -4.04 -4.97
C ILE A 400 16.61 -3.66 -3.54
N ASP A 401 16.20 -2.41 -3.32
CA ASP A 401 15.55 -2.01 -2.06
C ASP A 401 14.09 -2.50 -2.08
N PRO A 402 13.69 -3.49 -1.26
CA PRO A 402 12.33 -4.00 -1.33
C PRO A 402 11.27 -2.96 -0.91
N LYS A 403 11.65 -1.85 -0.26
CA LYS A 403 10.75 -0.71 0.02
C LYS A 403 10.23 -0.09 -1.26
N ASP A 404 11.01 -0.15 -2.35
CA ASP A 404 10.64 0.43 -3.62
C ASP A 404 9.39 -0.23 -4.22
N PHE A 405 9.08 -1.47 -3.86
CA PHE A 405 7.84 -2.12 -4.31
C PHE A 405 6.56 -1.49 -3.72
N TYR A 406 6.67 -0.75 -2.60
CA TYR A 406 5.54 -0.10 -1.94
C TYR A 406 5.55 1.43 -2.10
N ARG A 407 6.53 1.95 -2.85
CA ARG A 407 6.69 3.37 -3.16
C ARG A 407 6.12 3.70 -4.53
N VAL A 408 5.66 4.93 -4.65
CA VAL A 408 5.23 5.51 -5.92
C VAL A 408 6.30 6.47 -6.39
N PHE A 409 6.71 6.34 -7.65
CA PHE A 409 7.74 7.17 -8.25
C PHE A 409 7.17 7.98 -9.40
N ILE A 410 7.59 9.24 -9.49
CA ILE A 410 7.43 10.02 -10.71
C ILE A 410 8.62 9.73 -11.61
N VAL A 411 8.33 9.44 -12.87
CA VAL A 411 9.30 9.11 -13.90
C VAL A 411 9.18 10.10 -15.03
N GLU A 412 10.30 10.76 -15.33
CA GLU A 412 10.46 11.51 -16.57
C GLU A 412 10.85 10.53 -17.70
N PRO A 413 9.99 10.35 -18.72
CA PRO A 413 10.25 9.47 -19.85
C PRO A 413 11.36 10.02 -20.75
N GLU A 414 11.90 9.14 -21.60
CA GLU A 414 12.70 9.60 -22.72
C GLU A 414 11.84 10.45 -23.65
N ARG A 415 12.36 11.60 -24.08
CA ARG A 415 11.63 12.53 -24.96
C ARG A 415 11.57 12.05 -26.41
N SER A 416 11.71 10.76 -26.70
CA SER A 416 11.68 10.22 -28.06
C SER A 416 10.26 10.07 -28.62
N PHE A 417 9.23 10.10 -27.76
CA PHE A 417 7.83 9.90 -28.16
C PHE A 417 7.10 11.23 -28.40
N GLU A 418 6.58 11.45 -29.61
CA GLU A 418 5.90 12.68 -30.04
C GLU A 418 4.75 13.09 -29.10
N ARG A 419 3.88 12.13 -28.71
CA ARG A 419 2.77 12.40 -27.78
C ARG A 419 3.24 12.85 -26.40
N ILE A 420 4.36 12.32 -25.92
CA ILE A 420 4.92 12.67 -24.61
C ILE A 420 5.55 14.06 -24.66
N GLN A 421 6.26 14.38 -25.75
CA GLN A 421 6.79 15.72 -25.98
C GLN A 421 5.67 16.76 -26.03
N ALA A 422 4.61 16.49 -26.79
CA ALA A 422 3.47 17.40 -26.95
C ALA A 422 2.77 17.71 -25.61
N GLN A 423 2.69 16.72 -24.73
CA GLN A 423 2.02 16.85 -23.44
C GLN A 423 2.94 17.28 -22.29
N SER A 424 4.26 17.45 -22.54
CA SER A 424 5.27 17.55 -21.46
C SER A 424 5.07 16.47 -20.39
N GLY A 425 4.81 15.24 -20.86
CA GLY A 425 4.31 14.13 -20.06
C GLY A 425 5.35 13.53 -19.13
N ALA A 426 4.90 13.12 -17.96
CA ALA A 426 5.62 12.26 -17.03
C ALA A 426 4.65 11.17 -16.52
N PHE A 427 5.17 10.20 -15.78
CA PHE A 427 4.38 9.07 -15.33
C PHE A 427 4.55 8.83 -13.83
N LEU A 428 3.47 8.48 -13.15
CA LEU A 428 3.54 7.78 -11.88
C LEU A 428 3.64 6.28 -12.14
N ILE A 429 4.55 5.60 -11.44
CA ILE A 429 4.72 4.15 -11.47
C ILE A 429 4.85 3.60 -10.05
N SER A 430 4.27 2.42 -9.80
CA SER A 430 4.48 1.66 -8.56
C SER A 430 4.40 0.15 -8.82
N ALA A 431 5.02 -0.65 -7.96
CA ALA A 431 4.84 -2.09 -7.98
C ALA A 431 3.51 -2.52 -7.33
N PHE A 432 3.14 -1.86 -6.22
CA PHE A 432 1.93 -2.07 -5.44
C PHE A 432 1.24 -0.72 -5.12
N HIS A 433 -0.07 -0.60 -5.37
CA HIS A 433 -0.69 0.71 -5.61
C HIS A 433 -2.05 0.94 -4.93
N GLU A 434 -2.38 0.19 -3.87
CA GLU A 434 -3.62 0.42 -3.12
C GLU A 434 -3.69 1.78 -2.38
N ARG A 435 -2.61 2.58 -2.42
CA ARG A 435 -2.46 3.91 -1.80
C ARG A 435 -3.13 5.11 -2.49
N PHE A 436 -3.76 4.92 -3.64
CA PHE A 436 -4.30 6.05 -4.42
C PHE A 436 -5.79 6.36 -4.16
N GLU A 437 -6.34 5.85 -3.06
CA GLU A 437 -7.69 6.25 -2.66
C GLU A 437 -7.71 7.72 -2.20
N ARG A 438 -8.85 8.38 -2.46
CA ARG A 438 -9.07 9.85 -2.44
C ARG A 438 -8.54 10.60 -1.20
N ASN A 439 -8.30 9.94 -0.08
CA ASN A 439 -7.97 10.56 1.20
C ASN A 439 -6.48 10.47 1.61
N GLU A 440 -5.65 9.64 0.95
CA GLU A 440 -4.25 9.46 1.36
C GLU A 440 -3.23 10.25 0.57
N VAL A 441 -3.56 10.64 -0.65
CA VAL A 441 -2.74 11.65 -1.35
C VAL A 441 -2.89 13.01 -0.65
N LEU A 442 -4.03 13.25 0.03
CA LEU A 442 -4.36 14.49 0.76
C LEU A 442 -3.64 14.68 2.09
N LYS A 443 -3.05 13.62 2.67
CA LYS A 443 -2.29 13.73 3.92
C LYS A 443 -0.85 13.35 3.60
N SER A 444 0.13 14.09 4.13
CA SER A 444 1.57 13.82 3.99
C SER A 444 1.92 12.41 4.47
N THR A 445 1.67 11.40 3.64
CA THR A 445 1.78 10.00 4.02
C THR A 445 3.06 9.45 3.40
N SER A 446 3.84 8.79 4.24
CA SER A 446 5.23 8.40 4.12
C SER A 446 5.57 7.37 3.02
N GLY A 447 4.88 7.40 1.88
CA GLY A 447 5.02 6.40 0.82
C GLY A 447 5.09 6.94 -0.60
N ILE A 448 4.76 8.22 -0.78
CA ILE A 448 5.13 8.97 -1.97
C ILE A 448 6.05 10.08 -1.47
N PRO A 449 7.23 10.31 -2.05
CA PRO A 449 8.05 11.48 -1.75
C PRO A 449 7.42 12.75 -2.35
N ILE A 450 6.10 12.91 -2.21
CA ILE A 450 5.37 14.12 -2.55
C ILE A 450 5.46 15.05 -1.35
N TYR A 451 6.02 16.23 -1.57
CA TYR A 451 6.17 17.28 -0.57
C TYR A 451 4.87 18.04 -0.37
N GLY A 452 3.98 18.03 -1.37
CA GLY A 452 2.62 18.50 -1.24
C GLY A 452 1.72 18.01 -2.37
N TYR A 453 0.47 17.71 -2.05
CA TYR A 453 -0.56 17.38 -3.04
C TYR A 453 -1.80 18.21 -2.77
N TYR A 454 -2.32 18.81 -3.84
CA TYR A 454 -3.44 19.72 -3.79
C TYR A 454 -4.44 19.35 -4.86
N THR A 455 -5.70 19.63 -4.60
CA THR A 455 -6.74 19.45 -5.59
C THR A 455 -7.54 20.72 -5.76
N CYS A 456 -7.75 21.12 -6.99
CA CYS A 456 -8.60 22.25 -7.34
C CYS A 456 -9.81 21.74 -8.13
N GLU A 457 -10.97 22.34 -7.88
CA GLU A 457 -12.19 22.05 -8.62
C GLU A 457 -12.32 23.00 -9.82
N ILE A 458 -12.79 22.45 -10.94
CA ILE A 458 -13.15 23.24 -12.13
C ILE A 458 -14.67 23.16 -12.24
N PRO A 459 -15.41 24.27 -12.02
CA PRO A 459 -16.87 24.29 -12.14
C PRO A 459 -17.31 23.87 -13.54
N SER A 460 -18.45 23.18 -13.65
CA SER A 460 -18.90 22.65 -14.94
C SER A 460 -19.32 23.76 -15.91
N GLU A 461 -19.80 24.87 -15.39
CA GLU A 461 -20.18 26.08 -16.13
C GLU A 461 -18.99 26.76 -16.83
N ASP A 462 -17.80 26.72 -16.21
CA ASP A 462 -16.62 27.43 -16.69
C ASP A 462 -15.80 26.62 -17.71
N LYS A 463 -16.05 25.30 -17.82
CA LYS A 463 -15.28 24.40 -18.70
C LYS A 463 -15.23 24.85 -20.15
N LYS A 464 -16.33 25.37 -20.68
CA LYS A 464 -16.37 25.83 -22.08
C LYS A 464 -15.52 27.07 -22.29
N SER A 465 -15.63 28.06 -21.40
CA SER A 465 -14.82 29.28 -21.43
C SER A 465 -13.32 28.96 -21.34
N ILE A 466 -12.96 28.03 -20.45
CA ILE A 466 -11.57 27.57 -20.29
C ILE A 466 -11.05 26.90 -21.57
N LEU A 467 -11.85 26.08 -22.25
CA LEU A 467 -11.44 25.46 -23.51
C LEU A 467 -11.21 26.50 -24.61
N ASP A 468 -12.07 27.53 -24.68
CA ASP A 468 -11.92 28.63 -25.63
C ASP A 468 -10.62 29.43 -25.35
N GLU A 469 -10.31 29.71 -24.07
CA GLU A 469 -9.04 30.34 -23.66
C GLU A 469 -7.82 29.47 -24.00
N LEU A 470 -7.91 28.15 -23.84
CA LEU A 470 -6.83 27.22 -24.14
C LEU A 470 -6.53 27.12 -25.64
N ASP A 471 -7.55 27.23 -26.50
CA ASP A 471 -7.34 27.27 -27.95
C ASP A 471 -6.56 28.52 -28.39
N LEU A 472 -6.74 29.67 -27.71
CA LEU A 472 -5.97 30.90 -27.99
C LEU A 472 -4.46 30.70 -27.79
N VAL A 473 -4.06 29.83 -26.86
CA VAL A 473 -2.65 29.47 -26.62
C VAL A 473 -2.25 28.17 -27.30
N ASN A 474 -3.06 27.71 -28.28
CA ASN A 474 -2.85 26.53 -29.09
C ASN A 474 -2.76 25.22 -28.28
N ILE A 475 -3.58 25.10 -27.24
CA ILE A 475 -3.77 23.88 -26.45
C ILE A 475 -5.13 23.29 -26.77
N LYS A 476 -5.13 22.38 -27.75
CA LYS A 476 -6.32 21.70 -28.27
C LYS A 476 -6.06 20.23 -28.55
N ARG A 477 -7.12 19.47 -28.78
CA ARG A 477 -7.06 18.00 -28.93
C ARG A 477 -6.02 17.57 -29.97
N GLU A 478 -5.94 18.27 -31.10
CA GLU A 478 -5.07 17.99 -32.25
C GLU A 478 -3.60 18.19 -31.89
N THR A 479 -3.31 19.24 -31.12
CA THR A 479 -1.96 19.54 -30.65
C THR A 479 -1.49 18.56 -29.57
N LEU A 480 -2.41 18.03 -28.76
CA LEU A 480 -2.11 17.13 -27.65
C LEU A 480 -2.13 15.65 -28.05
N LEU A 481 -2.86 15.29 -29.11
CA LEU A 481 -2.98 13.94 -29.67
C LEU A 481 -2.65 13.97 -31.17
N PRO A 482 -1.37 14.13 -31.54
CA PRO A 482 -0.96 14.39 -32.93
C PRO A 482 -1.11 13.19 -33.88
N SER A 483 -1.62 12.05 -33.42
CA SER A 483 -1.79 10.85 -34.27
C SER A 483 -2.70 11.13 -35.47
N LEU A 484 -2.30 10.65 -36.66
CA LEU A 484 -3.02 10.83 -37.93
C LEU A 484 -4.54 10.60 -37.83
N ASP A 485 -4.96 9.54 -37.13
CA ASP A 485 -6.39 9.20 -36.98
C ASP A 485 -7.17 10.23 -36.14
N GLU A 486 -6.56 10.83 -35.13
CA GLU A 486 -7.20 11.84 -34.27
C GLU A 486 -7.19 13.22 -34.92
N SER A 487 -6.07 13.58 -35.56
CA SER A 487 -5.96 14.80 -36.38
C SER A 487 -6.98 14.79 -37.53
N ALA A 488 -7.19 13.63 -38.17
CA ALA A 488 -8.19 13.49 -39.23
C ALA A 488 -9.62 13.61 -38.70
N LYS A 489 -9.95 13.02 -37.54
CA LYS A 489 -11.26 13.18 -36.89
C LYS A 489 -11.57 14.64 -36.57
N ALA A 490 -10.59 15.36 -36.02
CA ALA A 490 -10.74 16.77 -35.71
C ALA A 490 -10.93 17.66 -36.95
N ILE A 491 -10.18 17.40 -38.02
CA ILE A 491 -10.39 18.09 -39.30
C ILE A 491 -11.81 17.84 -39.79
N ILE A 492 -12.29 16.60 -39.77
CA ILE A 492 -13.67 16.27 -40.19
C ILE A 492 -14.68 17.05 -39.35
N GLU A 493 -14.55 17.04 -38.02
CA GLU A 493 -15.41 17.81 -37.09
C GLU A 493 -15.39 19.32 -37.35
N THR A 494 -14.29 19.88 -37.88
CA THR A 494 -14.19 21.31 -38.20
C THR A 494 -14.97 21.71 -39.46
N TYR A 495 -15.20 20.78 -40.39
CA TYR A 495 -15.87 21.02 -41.68
C TYR A 495 -17.27 20.39 -41.78
N SER A 496 -17.77 19.79 -40.69
CA SER A 496 -19.11 19.21 -40.56
C SER A 496 -19.95 20.00 -39.57
#